data_AF-A0A4V3A998-F1
#
_entry.id   AF-A0A4V3A998-F1
#
_cell.length_a   1.000
_cell.length_b   1.000
_cell.length_c   1.000
_cell.angle_alpha   90.00
_cell.angle_beta   90.00
_cell.angle_gamma   90.00
#
_symmetry.space_group_name_H-M   'P 1'
#
loop_
_entity.id
_entity.type
_entity.pdbx_description
1 polymer ?
#
loop_
_entity_poly.entity_id
_entity_poly.type
_entity_poly.pdbx_seq_one_letter_code
_entity_poly.pdbx_strand_id
1 'polypeptide(L)'
;MPESLSPEPPDTAAEAPAPLTGPLLPVDQAELASALAYGLRFDERGRPRRGAAWEMAATLLAEQLVAQLERAQFVVLKRPPRPPHST
;
A
#
# COMPACT_ATOMS: atom_id res chain seq x y z
N MET A 1 -1.61 48.32 0.46
CA MET A 1 -2.37 47.23 1.09
C MET A 1 -1.46 46.01 1.08
N PRO A 2 -0.93 45.57 2.24
CA PRO A 2 -0.10 44.38 2.33
C PRO A 2 -0.94 43.08 2.24
N GLU A 3 -0.22 41.98 2.01
CA GLU A 3 -0.61 40.61 1.69
C GLU A 3 -1.85 40.00 2.37
N SER A 4 -2.52 39.12 1.62
CA SER A 4 -3.08 37.89 2.20
C SER A 4 -2.80 36.75 1.21
N LEU A 5 -1.56 36.27 1.24
CA LEU A 5 -1.25 34.90 0.81
C LEU A 5 -2.06 33.97 1.71
N SER A 6 -3.18 33.46 1.20
CA SER A 6 -3.88 32.34 1.82
C SER A 6 -2.87 31.23 2.06
N PRO A 7 -2.73 30.69 3.27
CA PRO A 7 -1.95 29.49 3.46
C PRO A 7 -2.66 28.38 2.69
N GLU A 8 -2.04 27.89 1.62
CA GLU A 8 -2.38 26.56 1.12
C GLU A 8 -2.28 25.62 2.32
N PRO A 9 -3.30 24.80 2.60
CA PRO A 9 -3.15 23.75 3.60
C PRO A 9 -1.92 22.96 3.17
N PRO A 10 -1.04 22.52 4.11
CA PRO A 10 0.05 21.65 3.74
C PRO A 10 -0.61 20.46 3.06
N ASP A 11 -0.41 20.37 1.75
CA ASP A 11 -0.61 19.16 0.98
C ASP A 11 -0.10 18.06 1.89
N THR A 12 -0.96 17.06 2.13
CA THR A 12 -0.69 15.96 3.05
C THR A 12 0.52 15.26 2.49
N ALA A 13 1.70 15.80 2.83
CA ALA A 13 3.00 15.34 2.43
C ALA A 13 3.04 13.99 3.09
N ALA A 14 2.71 12.97 2.30
CA ALA A 14 2.67 11.58 2.67
C ALA A 14 3.82 11.37 3.63
N GLU A 15 3.48 11.30 4.92
CA GLU A 15 4.40 11.48 6.04
C GLU A 15 5.64 10.67 5.66
N ALA A 16 6.74 11.38 5.35
CA ALA A 16 7.92 10.76 4.77
C ALA A 16 8.18 9.51 5.61
N PRO A 17 8.11 8.31 5.01
CA PRO A 17 7.80 7.13 5.78
C PRO A 17 8.77 7.05 6.94
N ALA A 18 8.22 7.02 8.16
CA ALA A 18 9.00 7.03 9.39
C ALA A 18 10.21 6.10 9.22
N PRO A 19 11.41 6.52 9.66
CA PRO A 19 12.63 5.75 9.42
C PRO A 19 12.39 4.28 9.78
N LEU A 20 12.89 3.39 8.93
CA LEU A 20 12.81 1.93 9.09
C LEU A 20 13.52 1.52 10.40
N THR A 21 12.82 1.65 11.54
CA THR A 21 13.45 1.55 12.87
C THR A 21 13.39 0.11 13.41
N GLY A 22 13.36 -0.90 12.53
CA GLY A 22 13.32 -2.29 12.96
C GLY A 22 13.64 -3.29 11.84
N PRO A 23 13.84 -4.57 12.20
CA PRO A 23 14.17 -5.60 11.23
C PRO A 23 13.04 -5.75 10.22
N LEU A 24 13.42 -5.73 8.94
CA LEU A 24 12.51 -6.05 7.85
C LEU A 24 12.09 -7.52 7.97
N LEU A 25 10.79 -7.78 7.87
CA LEU A 25 10.25 -9.13 7.98
C LEU A 25 10.00 -9.70 6.58
N PRO A 26 10.30 -10.99 6.34
CA PRO A 26 9.88 -11.64 5.10
C PRO A 26 8.35 -11.60 5.00
N VAL A 27 7.86 -11.27 3.81
CA VAL A 27 6.42 -11.28 3.51
C VAL A 27 6.03 -12.66 3.02
N ASP A 28 4.96 -13.20 3.59
CA ASP A 28 4.34 -14.41 3.06
C ASP A 28 3.60 -14.11 1.75
N GLN A 29 3.61 -15.05 0.82
CA GLN A 29 3.00 -14.91 -0.50
C GLN A 29 1.48 -14.66 -0.40
N ALA A 30 0.80 -15.30 0.55
CA ALA A 30 -0.63 -15.12 0.78
C ALA A 30 -0.95 -13.70 1.31
N GLU A 31 -0.09 -13.16 2.18
CA GLU A 31 -0.21 -11.80 2.69
C GLU A 31 0.02 -10.78 1.57
N LEU A 32 1.01 -11.01 0.71
CA LEU A 32 1.28 -10.16 -0.45
C LEU A 32 0.13 -10.16 -1.46
N ALA A 33 -0.40 -11.34 -1.79
CA ALA A 33 -1.57 -11.48 -2.67
C ALA A 33 -2.77 -10.70 -2.13
N SER A 34 -3.03 -10.81 -0.83
CA SER A 34 -4.14 -10.11 -0.17
C SER A 34 -3.97 -8.59 -0.23
N ALA A 35 -2.75 -8.09 0.02
CA ALA A 35 -2.44 -6.66 -0.06
C ALA A 35 -2.57 -6.11 -1.50
N LEU A 36 -2.09 -6.86 -2.49
CA LEU A 36 -2.22 -6.50 -3.91
C LEU A 36 -3.67 -6.53 -4.37
N ALA A 37 -4.44 -7.56 -4.00
CA ALA A 37 -5.86 -7.64 -4.32
C ALA A 37 -6.62 -6.44 -3.74
N TYR A 38 -6.28 -6.02 -2.51
CA TYR A 38 -6.84 -4.81 -1.92
C TYR A 38 -6.48 -3.56 -2.75
N GLY A 39 -5.20 -3.33 -3.07
CA GLY A 39 -4.78 -2.18 -3.88
C GLY A 39 -5.31 -2.18 -5.33
N LEU A 40 -5.61 -3.36 -5.89
CA LEU A 40 -6.24 -3.46 -7.20
C LEU A 40 -7.75 -3.17 -7.13
N ARG A 41 -8.41 -3.52 -6.02
CA ARG A 41 -9.84 -3.22 -5.78
C ARG A 41 -10.07 -1.77 -5.42
N PHE A 42 -9.18 -1.18 -4.63
CA PHE A 42 -9.33 0.17 -4.10
C PHE A 42 -8.22 1.07 -4.65
N ASP A 43 -8.62 2.18 -5.27
CA ASP A 43 -7.67 3.20 -5.70
C ASP A 43 -6.98 3.86 -4.49
N GLU A 44 -5.92 4.65 -4.70
CA GLU A 44 -5.19 5.37 -3.63
C GLU A 44 -6.10 6.29 -2.78
N ARG A 45 -7.27 6.66 -3.33
CA ARG A 45 -8.33 7.43 -2.67
C ARG A 45 -9.38 6.57 -1.94
N GLY A 46 -9.15 5.28 -1.81
CA GLY A 46 -10.07 4.31 -1.18
C GLY A 46 -11.35 4.05 -1.99
N ARG A 47 -11.41 4.48 -3.26
CA ARG A 47 -12.61 4.26 -4.08
C ARG A 47 -12.56 2.87 -4.74
N PRO A 48 -13.65 2.09 -4.67
CA PRO A 48 -13.72 0.82 -5.37
C PRO A 48 -13.64 1.05 -6.88
N ARG A 49 -12.71 0.37 -7.56
CA ARG A 49 -12.63 0.33 -9.02
C ARG A 49 -13.83 -0.48 -9.55
N ARG A 50 -14.48 0.06 -10.59
CA ARG A 50 -15.85 -0.28 -10.99
C ARG A 50 -16.06 -1.78 -11.30
N GLY A 51 -17.01 -2.40 -10.60
CA GLY A 51 -17.77 -3.59 -11.01
C GLY A 51 -17.40 -4.89 -10.27
N ALA A 52 -18.39 -5.72 -9.92
CA ALA A 52 -18.18 -7.01 -9.25
C ALA A 52 -17.26 -7.97 -10.03
N ALA A 53 -17.24 -7.86 -11.37
CA ALA A 53 -16.30 -8.60 -12.22
C ALA A 53 -14.83 -8.19 -11.98
N TRP A 54 -14.59 -6.94 -11.59
CA TRP A 54 -13.26 -6.43 -11.27
C TRP A 54 -12.74 -6.98 -9.93
N GLU A 55 -13.62 -7.24 -8.94
CA GLU A 55 -13.19 -7.80 -7.65
C GLU A 55 -12.56 -9.19 -7.79
N MET A 56 -13.16 -10.03 -8.65
CA MET A 56 -12.64 -11.36 -8.98
C MET A 56 -11.35 -11.27 -9.80
N ALA A 57 -11.32 -10.38 -10.81
CA ALA A 57 -10.14 -10.14 -11.64
C ALA A 57 -8.96 -9.61 -10.80
N ALA A 58 -9.22 -8.75 -9.81
CA ALA A 58 -8.21 -8.22 -8.91
C ALA A 58 -7.54 -9.33 -8.08
N THR A 59 -8.30 -10.31 -7.58
CA THR A 59 -7.73 -11.46 -6.87
C THR A 59 -6.83 -12.28 -7.79
N LEU A 60 -7.32 -12.64 -8.98
CA LEU A 60 -6.56 -13.44 -9.95
C LEU A 60 -5.29 -12.73 -10.42
N LEU A 61 -5.37 -11.41 -10.66
CA LEU A 61 -4.20 -10.61 -11.01
C LEU A 61 -3.20 -10.54 -9.87
N ALA A 62 -3.64 -10.41 -8.62
CA ALA A 62 -2.76 -10.40 -7.47
C ALA A 62 -2.00 -11.71 -7.30
N GLU A 63 -2.69 -12.86 -7.42
CA GLU A 63 -2.06 -14.18 -7.38
C GLU A 63 -1.04 -14.35 -8.52
N GLN A 64 -1.41 -13.94 -9.74
CA GLN A 64 -0.51 -14.00 -10.89
C GLN A 64 0.74 -13.14 -10.70
N LEU A 65 0.60 -11.93 -10.14
CA LEU A 65 1.74 -11.06 -9.85
C LEU A 65 2.69 -11.68 -8.83
N VAL A 66 2.14 -12.28 -7.77
CA VAL A 66 2.95 -12.98 -6.75
C VAL A 66 3.71 -14.15 -7.37
N ALA A 67 3.05 -14.96 -8.21
CA ALA A 67 3.70 -16.05 -8.92
C ALA A 67 4.81 -15.57 -9.88
N GLN A 68 4.65 -14.40 -10.50
CA GLN A 68 5.71 -13.79 -11.32
C GLN A 68 6.88 -13.29 -10.47
N LEU A 69 6.61 -12.69 -9.31
CA LEU A 69 7.65 -12.23 -8.38
C LEU A 69 8.49 -13.40 -7.88
N GLU A 70 7.85 -14.52 -7.54
CA GLU A 70 8.52 -15.75 -7.14
C GLU A 70 9.40 -16.32 -8.27
N ARG A 71 8.86 -16.42 -9.49
CA ARG A 71 9.61 -16.89 -10.68
C ARG A 71 10.80 -15.99 -11.01
N ALA A 72 10.66 -14.69 -10.80
CA ALA A 72 11.72 -13.72 -11.00
C ALA A 72 12.66 -13.56 -9.79
N GLN A 73 12.51 -14.40 -8.76
CA GLN A 73 13.37 -14.44 -7.57
C GLN A 73 13.38 -13.14 -6.76
N PHE A 74 12.28 -12.38 -6.77
CA PHE A 74 12.14 -11.20 -5.92
C PHE A 74 11.85 -11.61 -4.48
N VAL A 75 12.56 -10.99 -3.55
CA VAL A 75 12.30 -11.11 -2.11
C VAL A 75 11.56 -9.86 -1.65
N VAL A 76 10.30 -10.03 -1.24
CA VAL A 76 9.49 -8.94 -0.70
C VAL A 76 9.62 -8.93 0.82
N LEU A 77 9.96 -7.76 1.34
CA LEU A 77 10.10 -7.52 2.78
C LEU A 77 9.06 -6.49 3.22
N LYS A 78 8.42 -6.72 4.36
CA LYS A 78 7.51 -5.77 4.99
C LYS A 78 8.20 -5.05 6.11
N ARG A 79 7.74 -3.83 6.33
CA ARG A 79 8.11 -3.06 7.51
C ARG A 79 7.54 -3.74 8.76
N PRO A 80 8.24 -3.67 9.89
CA PRO A 80 7.68 -4.12 11.15
C PRO A 80 6.39 -3.34 11.45
N PRO A 81 5.37 -3.99 12.05
CA PRO A 81 4.13 -3.31 12.42
C PRO A 81 4.46 -2.13 13.33
N ARG A 82 3.87 -0.95 13.03
CA ARG A 82 4.05 0.25 13.84
C ARG A 82 3.67 -0.10 15.28
N PRO A 83 4.54 0.13 16.28
CA PRO A 83 4.20 -0.16 17.66
C PRO A 83 2.90 0.58 18.02
N PRO A 84 1.97 -0.07 18.75
CA PRO A 84 0.73 0.58 19.15
C PRO A 84 1.09 1.84 19.94
N HIS A 85 0.48 2.96 19.57
CA HIS A 85 0.64 4.22 20.28
C HIS A 85 0.21 3.98 21.73
N SER A 86 1.14 4.07 22.68
CA SER A 86 0.76 4.15 24.09
C SER A 86 0.04 5.48 24.28
N THR A 87 -1.26 5.41 24.55
CA THR A 87 -2.00 6.55 25.08
C THR A 87 -1.64 6.80 26.54
#